data_AF-A0A0Q7C3N8-F1
#
_entry.id   AF-A0A0Q7C3N8-F1
#
_cell.length_a   1.000
_cell.length_b   1.000
_cell.length_c   1.000
_cell.angle_alpha   90.00
_cell.angle_beta   90.00
_cell.angle_gamma   90.00
#
_symmetry.space_group_name_H-M   'P 1'
#
loop_
_entity.id
_entity.type
_entity.pdbx_description
1 polymer ?
#
loop_
_entity_poly.entity_id
_entity_poly.type
_entity_poly.pdbx_seq_one_letter_code
_entity_poly.pdbx_strand_id
1 'polypeptide(L)'
;MDGVLYTSVGPTHRQASRYASAEKAECHDTGRDPGGSVFADDPERLDTWAFDGYPPTKVLGVRWYGNDLGVFIADAVPAEERERIHEDLANSG
;
A
#
# COMPACT_ATOMS: atom_id res chain seq x y z
N MET A 1 2.72 5.04 19.07
CA MET A 1 3.29 5.02 17.71
C MET A 1 2.17 5.48 16.78
N ASP A 2 2.31 6.67 16.20
CA ASP A 2 1.40 7.15 15.16
C ASP A 2 1.84 6.53 13.82
N GLY A 3 1.44 5.28 13.60
CA GLY A 3 1.67 4.57 12.33
C GLY A 3 0.68 5.03 11.27
N VAL A 4 1.14 5.14 10.02
CA VAL A 4 0.26 5.41 8.87
C VAL A 4 -0.22 4.07 8.32
N LEU A 5 -1.53 3.86 8.30
CA LEU A 5 -2.14 2.67 7.68
C LEU A 5 -2.38 2.92 6.20
N TYR A 6 -2.04 1.94 5.37
CA TYR A 6 -2.24 1.99 3.93
C TYR A 6 -3.06 0.81 3.45
N THR A 7 -3.96 1.07 2.50
CA THR A 7 -4.86 0.07 1.91
C THR A 7 -4.52 -0.15 0.45
N SER A 8 -4.44 -1.41 0.02
CA SER A 8 -4.24 -1.78 -1.39
C SER A 8 -5.44 -1.35 -2.24
N VAL A 9 -5.19 -0.70 -3.38
CA VAL A 9 -6.25 -0.28 -4.32
C VAL A 9 -6.17 -0.96 -5.68
N GLY A 10 -5.04 -1.58 -6.03
CA GLY A 10 -4.88 -2.30 -7.29
C GLY A 10 -3.44 -2.34 -7.78
N PRO A 11 -3.14 -3.10 -8.86
CA PRO A 11 -1.82 -3.13 -9.47
C PRO A 11 -1.57 -1.93 -10.41
N THR A 12 -0.30 -1.61 -10.65
CA THR A 12 0.15 -0.66 -11.67
C THR A 12 1.44 -1.12 -12.34
N HIS A 13 1.61 -0.72 -13.61
CA HIS A 13 2.85 -0.85 -14.38
C HIS A 13 3.72 0.41 -14.35
N ARG A 14 3.26 1.47 -13.66
CA ARG A 14 3.99 2.74 -13.61
C ARG A 14 5.35 2.55 -12.95
N GLN A 15 6.36 3.20 -13.51
CA GLN A 15 7.70 3.19 -12.94
C GLN A 15 7.71 3.86 -11.56
N ALA A 16 8.50 3.30 -10.65
CA ALA A 16 8.67 3.79 -9.30
C ALA A 16 10.08 3.50 -8.82
N SER A 17 10.55 4.27 -7.85
CA SER A 17 11.88 4.10 -7.26
C SER A 17 11.78 3.44 -5.89
N ARG A 18 12.74 2.57 -5.55
CA ARG A 18 12.81 1.98 -4.20
C ARG A 18 12.88 3.09 -3.16
N TYR A 19 12.04 3.00 -2.12
CA TYR A 19 11.89 4.03 -1.10
C TYR A 19 12.37 3.56 0.28
N ALA A 20 11.69 2.61 0.89
CA ALA A 20 11.96 2.14 2.24
C ALA A 20 11.56 0.66 2.39
N SER A 21 11.61 0.14 3.62
CA SER A 21 10.97 -1.12 3.97
C SER A 21 9.85 -0.86 4.96
N ALA A 22 8.76 -1.61 4.86
CA ALA A 22 7.59 -1.54 5.73
C ALA A 22 7.26 -2.92 6.30
N GLU A 23 6.64 -2.94 7.47
CA GLU A 23 6.14 -4.17 8.08
C GLU A 23 4.79 -4.51 7.45
N LYS A 24 4.58 -5.80 7.16
CA LYS A 24 3.34 -6.30 6.59
C LYS A 24 2.35 -6.61 7.71
N ALA A 25 1.14 -6.09 7.59
CA ALA A 25 0.02 -6.50 8.42
C ALA A 25 -0.69 -7.70 7.80
N GLU A 26 -1.26 -8.57 8.65
CA GLU A 26 -2.03 -9.73 8.27
C GLU A 26 -3.51 -9.53 8.64
N CYS A 27 -4.42 -9.90 7.73
CA CYS A 27 -5.84 -9.89 8.01
C CYS A 27 -6.23 -11.13 8.80
N HIS A 28 -6.73 -10.94 10.03
CA HIS A 28 -7.30 -11.99 10.88
C HIS A 28 -8.85 -12.00 10.80
N ASP A 29 -9.40 -11.78 9.60
CA ASP A 29 -10.85 -11.67 9.39
C ASP A 29 -11.58 -13.02 9.31
N THR A 30 -10.86 -14.13 9.52
CA THR A 30 -11.42 -15.49 9.55
C THR A 30 -11.28 -16.08 10.94
N GLY A 31 -12.40 -16.41 11.59
CA GLY A 31 -12.41 -16.96 12.95
C GLY A 31 -13.63 -16.55 13.75
N ARG A 32 -13.69 -17.00 15.01
CA ARG A 32 -14.80 -16.72 15.93
C ARG A 32 -14.79 -15.28 16.47
N ASP A 33 -13.65 -14.60 16.36
CA ASP A 33 -13.40 -13.23 16.83
C ASP A 33 -12.54 -12.52 15.77
N PRO A 34 -13.13 -11.71 14.87
CA PRO A 34 -12.38 -11.04 13.81
C PRO A 34 -11.57 -9.88 14.40
N GLY A 35 -10.26 -10.08 14.50
CA GLY A 35 -9.32 -9.10 15.08
C GLY A 35 -9.00 -7.93 14.15
N GLY A 36 -9.43 -7.98 12.88
CA GLY A 36 -9.09 -7.00 11.85
C GLY A 36 -7.67 -7.20 11.30
N SER A 37 -7.05 -6.11 10.87
CA SER A 37 -5.65 -6.10 10.40
C SER A 37 -4.69 -5.94 11.58
N VAL A 38 -3.83 -6.94 11.79
CA VAL A 38 -2.87 -6.97 12.89
C VAL A 38 -1.44 -7.16 12.37
N PHE A 39 -0.48 -6.54 13.05
CA PHE A 39 0.93 -6.86 12.82
C PHE A 39 1.32 -8.04 13.71
N ALA A 40 1.97 -9.05 13.14
CA ALA A 40 2.53 -10.15 13.92
C ALA A 40 3.66 -9.65 14.84
N ASP A 41 4.01 -10.42 15.87
CA ASP A 41 5.14 -10.10 16.76
C ASP A 41 6.49 -10.05 16.00
N ASP A 42 6.61 -10.79 14.91
CA ASP A 42 7.72 -10.75 13.96
C ASP A 42 7.16 -10.58 12.52
N PRO A 43 6.82 -9.35 12.11
CA PRO A 43 6.14 -9.11 10.85
C PRO A 43 7.09 -9.26 9.66
N GLU A 44 6.61 -9.90 8.60
CA GLU A 44 7.31 -9.92 7.31
C GLU A 44 7.60 -8.48 6.85
N ARG A 45 8.85 -8.18 6.49
CA ARG A 45 9.24 -6.88 5.96
C ARG A 45 9.20 -6.88 4.45
N LEU A 46 8.49 -5.92 3.89
CA LEU A 46 8.38 -5.70 2.46
C LEU A 46 9.15 -4.44 2.09
N ASP A 47 9.75 -4.44 0.91
CA ASP A 47 10.24 -3.19 0.35
C ASP A 47 9.07 -2.35 -0.17
N THR A 48 9.26 -1.04 -0.22
CA THR A 48 8.27 -0.11 -0.72
C THR A 48 8.88 0.75 -1.83
N TRP A 49 8.01 1.24 -2.71
CA TRP A 49 8.39 2.06 -3.86
C TRP A 49 7.64 3.39 -3.83
N ALA A 50 8.30 4.47 -4.25
CA ALA A 50 7.73 5.80 -4.38
C ALA A 50 7.43 6.11 -5.85
N PHE A 51 6.22 6.62 -6.11
CA PHE A 51 5.79 7.06 -7.43
C PHE A 51 6.04 8.56 -7.61
N ASP A 52 6.61 8.95 -8.74
CA ASP A 52 6.79 10.36 -9.07
C ASP A 52 5.43 11.08 -9.13
N GLY A 53 5.37 12.25 -8.49
CA GLY A 53 4.15 13.05 -8.36
C GLY A 53 3.35 12.78 -7.07
N TYR A 54 3.68 11.73 -6.32
CA TYR A 54 2.98 11.39 -5.08
C TYR A 54 3.95 11.26 -3.88
N PRO A 55 3.67 11.93 -2.75
CA PRO A 55 4.50 11.74 -1.57
C PRO A 55 4.29 10.33 -0.97
N PRO A 56 5.35 9.66 -0.48
CA PRO A 56 5.25 8.34 0.17
C PRO A 56 4.32 8.29 1.38
N THR A 57 4.02 9.43 1.99
CA THR A 57 3.03 9.55 3.07
C THR A 57 1.59 9.41 2.60
N LYS A 58 1.34 9.46 1.28
CA LYS A 58 0.02 9.28 0.66
C LYS A 58 -0.06 7.98 -0.13
N VAL A 59 0.98 7.65 -0.90
CA VAL A 59 0.96 6.51 -1.81
C VAL A 59 2.28 5.75 -1.75
N LEU A 60 2.19 4.43 -1.67
CA LEU A 60 3.33 3.52 -1.74
C LEU A 60 3.05 2.41 -2.77
N GLY A 61 4.09 1.98 -3.46
CA GLY A 61 4.08 0.74 -4.20
C GLY A 61 4.64 -0.40 -3.34
N VAL A 62 4.17 -1.62 -3.56
CA VAL A 62 4.73 -2.87 -3.02
C VAL A 62 4.78 -3.91 -4.14
N ARG A 63 5.93 -4.54 -4.35
CA ARG A 63 6.11 -5.62 -5.33
C ARG A 63 5.75 -6.95 -4.69
N TRP A 64 4.66 -7.55 -5.15
CA TRP A 64 4.20 -8.86 -4.66
C TRP A 64 4.78 -9.99 -5.53
N TYR A 65 4.60 -9.91 -6.86
CA TYR A 65 5.10 -10.90 -7.81
C TYR A 65 5.33 -10.26 -9.20
N GLY A 66 6.43 -10.61 -9.86
CA GLY A 66 6.77 -10.07 -11.18
C GLY A 66 7.28 -8.64 -11.15
N ASN A 67 7.02 -7.89 -12.22
CA ASN A 67 7.48 -6.49 -12.34
C ASN A 67 6.47 -5.48 -11.81
N ASP A 68 5.23 -5.90 -11.58
CA ASP A 68 4.10 -5.04 -11.24
C ASP A 68 4.14 -4.64 -9.76
N LEU A 69 3.63 -3.44 -9.49
CA LEU A 69 3.52 -2.91 -8.13
C LEU A 69 2.05 -2.89 -7.71
N GLY A 70 1.74 -3.46 -6.55
CA GLY A 70 0.51 -3.14 -5.85
C GLY A 70 0.57 -1.72 -5.31
N VAL A 71 -0.44 -0.92 -5.58
CA VAL A 71 -0.59 0.46 -5.10
C VAL A 71 -1.31 0.44 -3.76
N PHE A 72 -0.73 1.12 -2.78
CA PHE A 72 -1.24 1.28 -1.43
C PHE A 72 -1.44 2.76 -1.15
N ILE A 73 -2.65 3.15 -0.76
CA ILE A 73 -2.97 4.54 -0.44
C ILE A 73 -3.23 4.65 1.06
N ALA A 74 -2.65 5.66 1.70
CA ALA A 74 -2.84 5.93 3.12
C ALA A 74 -4.31 6.20 3.43
N ASP A 75 -4.83 5.63 4.52
CA ASP A 75 -6.23 5.80 4.90
C ASP A 75 -6.57 7.24 5.35
N ALA A 76 -5.56 8.02 5.70
CA ALA A 76 -5.69 9.46 5.96
C ALA A 76 -5.98 10.29 4.70
N VAL A 77 -5.82 9.71 3.49
CA VAL A 77 -6.15 10.39 2.23
C VAL A 77 -7.68 10.42 2.05
N PRO A 78 -8.29 11.59 1.78
CA PRO A 78 -9.73 11.69 1.55
C PRO A 78 -10.21 10.80 0.40
N ALA A 79 -11.41 10.23 0.50
CA ALA A 79 -11.94 9.28 -0.49
C ALA A 79 -11.91 9.81 -1.94
N GLU A 80 -12.27 11.08 -2.17
CA GLU A 80 -12.21 11.71 -3.50
C GLU A 80 -10.77 11.85 -4.04
N GLU A 81 -9.78 11.98 -3.17
CA GLU A 81 -8.37 11.99 -3.57
C GLU A 81 -7.87 10.56 -3.83
N ARG A 82 -8.33 9.57 -3.04
CA ARG A 82 -8.01 8.15 -3.26
C ARG A 82 -8.44 7.68 -4.64
N GLU A 83 -9.67 8.00 -5.06
CA GLU A 83 -10.17 7.61 -6.38
C GLU A 83 -9.34 8.23 -7.51
N ARG A 84 -9.04 9.54 -7.41
CA ARG A 84 -8.20 10.22 -8.42
C ARG A 84 -6.80 9.63 -8.54
N ILE A 85 -6.18 9.27 -7.41
CA ILE A 85 -4.87 8.61 -7.39
C ILE A 85 -4.96 7.22 -8.04
N HIS A 86 -6.00 6.45 -7.69
CA HIS A 86 -6.22 5.13 -8.26
C HIS A 86 -6.39 5.19 -9.78
N GLU A 87 -7.25 6.09 -10.28
CA GLU A 87 -7.47 6.29 -11.71
C GLU A 87 -6.19 6.73 -12.45
N ASP A 88 -5.39 7.65 -11.89
CA ASP A 88 -4.13 8.11 -12.50
C ASP A 88 -3.10 6.97 -12.63
N LEU A 89 -2.94 6.20 -11.54
CA LEU A 89 -1.95 5.12 -11.49
C LEU A 89 -2.40 3.87 -12.27
N ALA A 90 -3.71 3.62 -12.40
CA ALA A 90 -4.25 2.53 -13.19
C ALA A 90 -4.15 2.77 -14.71
N ASN A 91 -4.30 4.02 -15.16
CA ASN A 91 -4.30 4.38 -16.58
C ASN A 91 -2.91 4.62 -17.19
N SER A 92 -1.83 4.44 -16.42
CA SER A 92 -0.44 4.70 -16.87
C SER A 92 0.19 3.53 -17.66
N GLY A 93 -0.62 2.77 -18.42
CA GLY A 93 -0.22 1.59 -19.20
C GLY A 93 0.25 1.91 -20.63
#